data_AF-A0A809Y135-F1
#
_entry.id   AF-A0A809Y135-F1
#
_cell.length_a   1.000
_cell.length_b   1.000
_cell.length_c   1.000
_cell.angle_alpha   90.00
_cell.angle_beta   90.00
_cell.angle_gamma   90.00
#
_symmetry.space_group_name_H-M   'P 1'
#
loop_
_entity.id
_entity.type
_entity.pdbx_description
1 polymer ?
#
loop_
_entity_poly.entity_id
_entity_poly.type
_entity_poly.pdbx_seq_one_letter_code
_entity_poly.pdbx_strand_id
1 'polypeptide(L)'
;MTSNLKLAPDRGDRRCDLLESRLRRYHPRFQGAVRALAVRHPRIADLAASFPALLFALAVPRRGLDPARAIACVIDGHALAEAAPAADAPLWLRKLPPETFARPIPRLPDGELFRRQIANHLPRSPKLAPTWLQLVADAAELAHEPMAAWIAREFAREPRRVKPARLRLICLWAWYSTEPATLGHDLIERPWTPDMRIDAARSAAEDWRTIMALHASLGRQPIADMWLRPGRVADYEFLPLDSIAAITDEAKAMRNCLNTYGQNLAHNRSRVLTRMRIISLSWKL
;
A
#
# COMPACT_ATOMS: atom_id res chain seq x y z
N MET A 1 -5.86 21.05 68.20
CA MET A 1 -5.27 19.87 67.52
C MET A 1 -6.16 19.49 66.35
N THR A 2 -5.87 20.03 65.16
CA THR A 2 -6.61 19.75 63.93
C THR A 2 -6.00 18.52 63.26
N SER A 3 -6.71 17.39 63.34
CA SER A 3 -6.38 16.14 62.64
C SER A 3 -6.47 16.35 61.13
N ASN A 4 -5.33 16.51 60.46
CA ASN A 4 -5.21 16.38 59.01
C ASN A 4 -5.14 14.88 58.66
N LEU A 5 -6.31 14.22 58.64
CA LEU A 5 -6.46 12.93 57.99
C LEU A 5 -6.36 13.16 56.48
N LYS A 6 -5.14 12.98 55.94
CA LYS A 6 -4.94 12.76 54.50
C LYS A 6 -5.68 11.48 54.12
N LEU A 7 -6.88 11.60 53.56
CA LEU A 7 -7.53 10.51 52.86
C LEU A 7 -6.56 10.01 51.78
N ALA A 8 -6.10 8.76 51.91
CA ALA A 8 -5.44 8.08 50.83
C ALA A 8 -6.46 7.95 49.68
N PRO A 9 -6.12 8.34 48.44
CA PRO A 9 -7.06 8.20 47.33
C PRO A 9 -7.43 6.72 47.17
N ASP A 10 -8.74 6.47 47.13
CA ASP A 10 -9.33 5.15 47.06
C ASP A 10 -8.84 4.41 45.80
N ARG A 11 -8.70 3.08 45.88
CA ARG A 11 -8.27 2.25 44.74
C ARG A 11 -9.23 2.39 43.55
N GLY A 12 -10.50 2.71 43.81
CA GLY A 12 -11.51 3.01 42.80
C GLY A 12 -11.16 4.25 41.98
N ASP A 13 -10.83 5.37 42.63
CA ASP A 13 -10.49 6.64 41.96
C ASP A 13 -9.29 6.49 41.05
N ARG A 14 -8.24 5.79 41.51
CA ARG A 14 -7.04 5.52 40.70
C ARG A 14 -7.33 4.68 39.45
N ARG A 15 -8.24 3.70 39.53
CA ARG A 15 -8.63 2.88 38.36
C ARG A 15 -9.40 3.72 37.35
N CYS A 16 -10.31 4.57 37.81
CA CYS A 16 -11.08 5.50 36.99
C CYS A 16 -10.17 6.51 36.28
N ASP A 17 -9.22 7.11 37.00
CA ASP A 17 -8.26 8.06 36.43
C ASP A 17 -7.35 7.42 35.36
N LEU A 18 -6.87 6.20 35.62
CA LEU A 18 -6.06 5.45 34.66
C LEU A 18 -6.85 5.06 33.41
N LEU A 19 -8.11 4.66 33.57
CA LEU A 19 -8.99 4.37 32.45
C LEU A 19 -9.22 5.64 31.61
N GLU A 20 -9.60 6.74 32.23
CA GLU A 20 -9.87 8.00 31.55
C GLU A 20 -8.61 8.53 30.83
N SER A 21 -7.42 8.41 31.42
CA SER A 21 -6.18 8.78 30.74
C SER A 21 -5.93 7.95 29.47
N ARG A 22 -6.26 6.65 29.49
CA ARG A 22 -6.19 5.77 28.31
C ARG A 22 -7.23 6.16 27.24
N LEU A 23 -8.46 6.48 27.66
CA LEU A 23 -9.53 6.86 26.73
C LEU A 23 -9.25 8.22 26.05
N ARG A 24 -8.53 9.13 26.72
CA ARG A 24 -8.08 10.40 26.13
C ARG A 24 -7.05 10.26 25.01
N ARG A 25 -6.39 9.10 24.90
CA ARG A 25 -5.40 8.84 23.85
C ARG A 25 -6.01 8.55 22.49
N TYR A 26 -7.29 8.18 22.43
CA TYR A 26 -7.98 8.04 21.15
C TYR A 26 -8.15 9.40 20.47
N HIS A 27 -8.27 9.37 19.15
CA HIS A 27 -8.51 10.58 18.37
C HIS A 27 -9.77 11.31 18.85
N PRO A 28 -9.76 12.66 19.02
CA PRO A 28 -10.87 13.43 19.62
C PRO A 28 -12.25 13.10 19.04
N ARG A 29 -12.32 12.89 17.72
CA ARG A 29 -13.54 12.50 16.99
C ARG A 29 -14.23 11.24 17.54
N PHE A 30 -13.48 10.28 18.08
CA PHE A 30 -14.00 8.98 18.51
C PHE A 30 -14.01 8.78 20.03
N GLN A 31 -13.44 9.72 20.80
CA GLN A 31 -13.38 9.61 22.26
C GLN A 31 -14.78 9.44 22.87
N GLY A 32 -15.79 10.17 22.38
CA GLY A 32 -17.17 10.05 22.87
C GLY A 32 -17.74 8.63 22.70
N ALA A 33 -17.60 8.05 21.50
CA ALA A 33 -18.09 6.70 21.21
C ALA A 33 -17.35 5.63 22.03
N VAL A 34 -16.03 5.76 22.15
CA VAL A 34 -15.19 4.81 22.91
C VAL A 34 -15.49 4.90 24.41
N ARG A 35 -15.67 6.11 24.96
CA ARG A 35 -16.10 6.31 26.36
C ARG A 35 -17.49 5.72 26.61
N ALA A 36 -18.45 6.03 25.73
CA ALA A 36 -19.82 5.53 25.85
C ALA A 36 -19.86 4.00 25.87
N LEU A 37 -19.04 3.34 25.06
CA LEU A 37 -18.93 1.88 25.08
C LEU A 37 -18.24 1.36 26.34
N ALA A 38 -17.13 1.96 26.77
CA ALA A 38 -16.38 1.53 27.95
C ALA A 38 -17.21 1.60 29.25
N VAL A 39 -18.07 2.61 29.41
CA VAL A 39 -18.94 2.75 30.60
C VAL A 39 -19.99 1.65 30.71
N ARG A 40 -20.36 0.98 29.61
CA ARG A 40 -21.42 -0.03 29.61
C ARG A 40 -21.08 -1.28 30.41
N HIS A 41 -19.79 -1.66 30.49
CA HIS A 41 -19.39 -2.87 31.20
C HIS A 41 -17.91 -2.87 31.61
N PRO A 42 -17.53 -3.32 32.83
CA PRO A 42 -16.14 -3.34 33.29
C PRO A 42 -15.19 -4.12 32.37
N ARG A 43 -15.60 -5.28 31.85
CA ARG A 43 -14.77 -6.08 30.92
C ARG A 43 -14.52 -5.37 29.58
N ILE A 44 -15.44 -4.51 29.15
CA ILE A 44 -15.26 -3.67 27.96
C ILE A 44 -14.27 -2.55 28.27
N ALA A 45 -14.39 -1.91 29.44
CA ALA A 45 -13.43 -0.90 29.88
C ALA A 45 -12.00 -1.44 29.98
N ASP A 46 -11.83 -2.69 30.41
CA ASP A 46 -10.52 -3.35 30.51
C ASP A 46 -9.82 -3.50 29.13
N LEU A 47 -10.57 -3.50 28.02
CA LEU A 47 -10.00 -3.47 26.66
C LEU A 47 -9.18 -2.21 26.39
N ALA A 48 -9.45 -1.09 27.07
CA ALA A 48 -8.64 0.12 26.94
C ALA A 48 -7.17 -0.11 27.34
N ALA A 49 -6.91 -1.10 28.20
CA ALA A 49 -5.58 -1.50 28.61
C ALA A 49 -5.05 -2.72 27.82
N SER A 50 -5.91 -3.72 27.59
CA SER A 50 -5.49 -5.02 27.05
C SER A 50 -5.51 -5.09 25.52
N PHE A 51 -6.46 -4.42 24.87
CA PHE A 51 -6.60 -4.42 23.42
C PHE A 51 -7.32 -3.16 22.90
N PRO A 52 -6.62 -2.01 22.82
CA PRO A 52 -7.23 -0.75 22.39
C PRO A 52 -7.92 -0.79 21.02
N ALA A 53 -7.35 -1.53 20.06
CA ALA A 53 -7.94 -1.65 18.73
C ALA A 53 -9.30 -2.34 18.77
N LEU A 54 -9.46 -3.36 19.61
CA LEU A 54 -10.73 -4.06 19.76
C LEU A 54 -11.78 -3.15 20.40
N LEU A 55 -11.42 -2.39 21.45
CA LEU A 55 -12.34 -1.40 22.02
C LEU A 55 -12.81 -0.40 20.97
N PHE A 56 -11.90 0.12 20.14
CA PHE A 56 -12.24 1.03 19.06
C PHE A 56 -13.11 0.37 17.98
N ALA A 57 -12.78 -0.86 17.59
CA ALA A 57 -13.49 -1.64 16.57
C ALA A 57 -14.95 -1.94 16.94
N LEU A 58 -15.24 -2.06 18.25
CA LEU A 58 -16.59 -2.25 18.79
C LEU A 58 -17.34 -0.92 18.96
N ALA A 59 -16.64 0.18 19.23
CA ALA A 59 -17.23 1.50 19.45
C ALA A 59 -17.58 2.24 18.16
N VAL A 60 -16.80 2.02 17.10
CA VAL A 60 -16.93 2.77 15.84
C VAL A 60 -17.59 1.89 14.76
N PRO A 61 -18.75 2.30 14.22
CA PRO A 61 -19.45 1.53 13.19
C PRO A 61 -18.61 1.26 11.95
N ARG A 62 -18.71 0.05 11.41
CA ARG A 62 -18.08 -0.39 10.17
C ARG A 62 -19.13 -1.05 9.27
N ARG A 63 -19.00 -0.85 7.95
CA ARG A 63 -19.94 -1.42 6.98
C ARG A 63 -19.85 -2.95 7.03
N GLY A 64 -21.01 -3.60 7.14
CA GLY A 64 -21.12 -5.06 7.10
C GLY A 64 -20.68 -5.79 8.37
N LEU A 65 -20.44 -5.08 9.48
CA LEU A 65 -20.00 -5.70 10.73
C LEU A 65 -20.93 -5.31 11.88
N ASP A 66 -21.57 -6.31 12.48
CA ASP A 66 -22.35 -6.17 13.70
C ASP A 66 -21.47 -6.42 14.94
N PRO A 67 -21.22 -5.42 15.80
CA PRO A 67 -20.39 -5.59 16.98
C PRO A 67 -21.08 -6.39 18.09
N ALA A 68 -22.39 -6.66 18.02
CA ALA A 68 -23.15 -7.28 19.11
C ALA A 68 -22.57 -8.62 19.57
N ARG A 69 -22.23 -9.50 18.62
CA ARG A 69 -21.61 -10.80 18.93
C ARG A 69 -20.27 -10.66 19.63
N ALA A 70 -19.41 -9.76 19.14
CA ALA A 70 -18.09 -9.55 19.74
C ALA A 70 -18.19 -8.88 21.11
N ILE A 71 -19.16 -7.97 21.32
CA ILE A 71 -19.47 -7.40 22.63
C ILE A 71 -19.91 -8.49 23.60
N ALA A 72 -20.80 -9.39 23.19
CA ALA A 72 -21.24 -10.52 24.02
C ALA A 72 -20.03 -11.39 24.42
N CYS A 73 -19.17 -11.79 23.48
CA CYS A 73 -17.96 -12.57 23.79
C CYS A 73 -17.06 -11.90 24.84
N VAL A 74 -16.88 -10.57 24.76
CA VAL A 74 -16.07 -9.82 25.75
C VAL A 74 -16.77 -9.76 27.11
N ILE A 75 -18.08 -9.54 27.14
CA ILE A 75 -18.86 -9.52 28.38
C ILE A 75 -18.86 -10.91 29.04
N ASP A 76 -18.98 -11.98 28.27
CA ASP A 76 -18.97 -13.37 28.74
C ASP A 76 -17.57 -13.83 29.18
N GLY A 77 -16.52 -13.09 28.79
CA GLY A 77 -15.15 -13.29 29.27
C GLY A 77 -14.36 -14.30 28.45
N HIS A 78 -14.75 -14.49 27.20
CA HIS A 78 -13.99 -15.28 26.24
C HIS A 78 -12.57 -14.72 26.04
N ALA A 79 -11.66 -15.59 25.61
CA ALA A 79 -10.31 -15.17 25.28
C ALA A 79 -10.31 -14.14 24.15
N LEU A 80 -9.36 -13.19 24.18
CA LEU A 80 -9.23 -12.18 23.12
C LEU A 80 -9.04 -12.79 21.73
N ALA A 81 -8.43 -13.98 21.64
CA ALA A 81 -8.27 -14.73 20.40
C ALA A 81 -9.61 -15.18 19.78
N GLU A 82 -10.67 -15.28 20.59
CA GLU A 82 -12.03 -15.65 20.14
C GLU A 82 -12.88 -14.41 19.88
N ALA A 83 -12.75 -13.38 20.72
CA ALA A 83 -13.54 -12.15 20.59
C ALA A 83 -13.09 -11.26 19.42
N ALA A 84 -11.78 -11.22 19.12
CA ALA A 84 -11.24 -10.31 18.11
C ALA A 84 -11.62 -10.67 16.66
N PRO A 85 -11.63 -11.95 16.25
CA PRO A 85 -12.15 -12.35 14.93
C PRO A 85 -13.63 -11.99 14.72
N ALA A 86 -14.46 -12.08 15.76
CA ALA A 86 -15.87 -11.66 15.69
C ALA A 86 -16.04 -10.15 15.42
N ALA A 87 -15.00 -9.37 15.71
CA ALA A 87 -14.93 -7.94 15.39
C ALA A 87 -14.03 -7.66 14.17
N ASP A 88 -13.61 -8.65 13.37
CA ASP A 88 -12.66 -8.46 12.26
C ASP A 88 -11.45 -7.59 12.67
N ALA A 89 -10.91 -7.88 13.86
CA ALA A 89 -9.82 -7.14 14.48
C ALA A 89 -8.60 -8.06 14.65
N PRO A 90 -7.65 -8.06 13.71
CA PRO A 90 -6.45 -8.88 13.79
C PRO A 90 -5.69 -8.70 15.12
N LEU A 91 -5.24 -9.81 15.73
CA LEU A 91 -4.58 -9.78 17.04
C LEU A 91 -3.28 -8.96 17.06
N TRP A 92 -2.62 -8.80 15.90
CA TRP A 92 -1.41 -7.99 15.80
C TRP A 92 -1.67 -6.50 16.09
N LEU A 93 -2.92 -6.03 15.93
CA LEU A 93 -3.34 -4.67 16.31
C LEU A 93 -3.20 -4.39 17.80
N ARG A 94 -3.10 -5.43 18.65
CA ARG A 94 -2.93 -5.26 20.11
C ARG A 94 -1.68 -4.47 20.47
N LYS A 95 -0.66 -4.48 19.61
CA LYS A 95 0.60 -3.75 19.81
C LYS A 95 0.51 -2.28 19.40
N LEU A 96 -0.58 -1.85 18.79
CA LEU A 96 -0.74 -0.47 18.33
C LEU A 96 -1.36 0.41 19.42
N PRO A 97 -0.88 1.65 19.53
CA PRO A 97 -1.40 2.60 20.50
C PRO A 97 -2.76 3.17 20.03
N PRO A 98 -3.66 3.59 20.95
CA PRO A 98 -4.98 4.18 20.64
C PRO A 98 -4.96 5.29 19.59
N GLU A 99 -3.89 6.09 19.57
CA GLU A 99 -3.66 7.21 18.65
C GLU A 99 -3.66 6.78 17.18
N THR A 100 -3.39 5.49 16.92
CA THR A 100 -3.39 4.90 15.57
C THR A 100 -4.78 4.93 14.93
N PHE A 101 -5.84 4.86 15.74
CA PHE A 101 -7.21 4.69 15.26
C PHE A 101 -7.88 6.06 15.06
N ALA A 102 -7.41 6.77 14.02
CA ALA A 102 -7.96 8.07 13.61
C ALA A 102 -9.08 7.97 12.55
N ARG A 103 -9.42 6.75 12.12
CA ARG A 103 -10.48 6.41 11.15
C ARG A 103 -11.07 5.05 11.51
N PRO A 104 -12.30 4.70 11.05
CA PRO A 104 -12.81 3.34 11.16
C PRO A 104 -11.78 2.33 10.63
N ILE A 105 -11.56 1.24 11.35
CA ILE A 105 -10.56 0.23 10.98
C ILE A 105 -11.00 -0.42 9.67
N PRO A 106 -10.20 -0.34 8.59
CA PRO A 106 -10.52 -1.00 7.32
C PRO A 106 -10.35 -2.52 7.47
N ARG A 107 -10.71 -3.27 6.42
CA ARG A 107 -10.33 -4.69 6.36
C ARG A 107 -8.80 -4.80 6.33
N LEU A 108 -8.24 -5.66 7.16
CA LEU A 108 -6.80 -5.80 7.33
C LEU A 108 -6.34 -7.21 7.02
N PRO A 109 -5.13 -7.38 6.49
CA PRO A 109 -4.52 -8.69 6.31
C PRO A 109 -4.25 -9.36 7.68
N ASP A 110 -4.46 -10.67 7.72
CA ASP A 110 -4.25 -11.49 8.93
C ASP A 110 -3.60 -12.86 8.63
N GLY A 111 -3.05 -13.04 7.43
CA GLY A 111 -2.28 -14.22 7.07
C GLY A 111 -1.12 -14.50 8.04
N GLU A 112 -0.78 -15.78 8.21
CA GLU A 112 0.21 -16.21 9.20
C GLU A 112 1.58 -15.56 9.00
N LEU A 113 2.09 -15.57 7.75
CA LEU A 113 3.36 -14.94 7.41
C LEU A 113 3.31 -13.42 7.63
N PHE A 114 2.21 -12.78 7.24
CA PHE A 114 2.00 -11.35 7.45
C PHE A 114 2.06 -10.98 8.93
N ARG A 115 1.35 -11.72 9.80
CA ARG A 115 1.37 -11.50 11.26
C ARG A 115 2.78 -11.56 11.86
N ARG A 116 3.62 -12.49 11.39
CA ARG A 116 5.01 -12.63 11.84
C ARG A 116 5.87 -11.43 11.41
N GLN A 117 5.64 -10.90 10.20
CA GLN A 117 6.42 -9.81 9.63
C GLN A 117 5.99 -8.43 10.16
N ILE A 118 4.68 -8.16 10.23
CA ILE A 118 4.15 -6.83 10.51
C ILE A 118 4.57 -6.30 11.89
N ALA A 119 4.74 -7.20 12.86
CA ALA A 119 5.20 -6.87 14.20
C ALA A 119 6.59 -6.19 14.22
N ASN A 120 7.43 -6.45 13.23
CA ASN A 120 8.77 -5.86 13.10
C ASN A 120 8.75 -4.45 12.48
N HIS A 121 7.59 -4.03 11.97
CA HIS A 121 7.43 -2.79 11.18
C HIS A 121 6.44 -1.82 11.82
N LEU A 122 6.14 -2.00 13.10
CA LEU A 122 5.26 -1.11 13.84
C LEU A 122 5.86 0.31 13.89
N PRO A 123 5.02 1.36 13.71
CA PRO A 123 5.47 2.73 13.71
C PRO A 123 5.93 3.14 15.13
N ARG A 124 7.15 3.69 15.23
CA ARG A 124 7.69 4.18 16.51
C ARG A 124 7.03 5.48 16.98
N SER A 125 6.52 6.28 16.04
CA SER A 125 5.87 7.56 16.33
C SER A 125 4.34 7.41 16.27
N PRO A 126 3.61 7.73 17.36
CA PRO A 126 2.15 7.72 17.36
C PRO A 126 1.53 8.64 16.30
N LYS A 127 2.20 9.75 15.95
CA LYS A 127 1.74 10.69 14.92
C LYS A 127 1.68 10.08 13.52
N LEU A 128 2.54 9.10 13.25
CA LEU A 128 2.63 8.43 11.95
C LEU A 128 1.80 7.15 11.88
N ALA A 129 1.34 6.65 13.02
CA ALA A 129 0.65 5.37 13.10
C ALA A 129 -0.66 5.30 12.29
N PRO A 130 -1.53 6.33 12.29
CA PRO A 130 -2.74 6.29 11.46
C PRO A 130 -2.46 6.18 9.96
N THR A 131 -1.48 6.97 9.48
CA THR A 131 -1.07 6.93 8.06
C THR A 131 -0.46 5.59 7.72
N TRP A 132 0.40 5.05 8.60
CA TRP A 132 0.99 3.72 8.41
C TRP A 132 -0.09 2.64 8.30
N LEU A 133 -1.08 2.63 9.21
CA LEU A 133 -2.15 1.62 9.20
C LEU A 133 -3.00 1.70 7.92
N GLN A 134 -3.30 2.92 7.46
CA GLN A 134 -4.02 3.13 6.21
C GLN A 134 -3.23 2.59 5.01
N LEU A 135 -1.92 2.86 4.93
CA LEU A 135 -1.09 2.37 3.83
C LEU A 135 -1.01 0.84 3.80
N VAL A 136 -0.94 0.19 4.96
CA VAL A 136 -0.97 -1.28 5.07
C VAL A 136 -2.29 -1.84 4.56
N ALA A 137 -3.42 -1.24 4.94
CA ALA A 137 -4.73 -1.66 4.46
C ALA A 137 -4.88 -1.45 2.95
N ASP A 138 -4.55 -0.24 2.45
CA ASP A 138 -4.65 0.10 1.03
C ASP A 138 -3.79 -0.83 0.16
N ALA A 139 -2.59 -1.19 0.62
CA ALA A 139 -1.70 -2.09 -0.09
C ALA A 139 -2.20 -3.55 -0.10
N ALA A 140 -2.85 -4.00 0.97
CA ALA A 140 -3.47 -5.31 1.01
C ALA A 140 -4.69 -5.39 0.09
N GLU A 141 -5.48 -4.30 0.02
CA GLU A 141 -6.68 -4.21 -0.80
C GLU A 141 -6.34 -4.09 -2.30
N LEU A 142 -5.38 -3.24 -2.66
CA LEU A 142 -5.04 -2.96 -4.06
C LEU A 142 -4.08 -3.97 -4.68
N ALA A 143 -3.40 -4.77 -3.87
CA ALA A 143 -2.44 -5.76 -4.34
C ALA A 143 -2.58 -7.09 -3.60
N HIS A 144 -1.76 -7.32 -2.57
CA HIS A 144 -1.71 -8.59 -1.85
C HIS A 144 -0.97 -8.42 -0.52
N GLU A 145 -1.11 -9.39 0.41
CA GLU A 145 -0.52 -9.29 1.75
C GLU A 145 1.00 -9.05 1.79
N PRO A 146 1.84 -9.66 0.91
CA PRO A 146 3.26 -9.35 0.86
C PRO A 146 3.56 -7.86 0.57
N MET A 147 2.71 -7.19 -0.20
CA MET A 147 2.84 -5.76 -0.51
C MET A 147 2.51 -4.91 0.71
N ALA A 148 1.53 -5.33 1.51
CA ALA A 148 1.19 -4.68 2.77
C ALA A 148 2.34 -4.74 3.79
N ALA A 149 3.01 -5.90 3.92
CA ALA A 149 4.20 -6.03 4.76
C ALA A 149 5.37 -5.17 4.25
N TRP A 150 5.55 -5.12 2.92
CA TRP A 150 6.57 -4.31 2.28
C TRP A 150 6.38 -2.81 2.53
N ILE A 151 5.17 -2.27 2.32
CA ILE A 151 4.92 -0.84 2.54
C ILE A 151 5.02 -0.48 4.02
N ALA A 152 4.63 -1.39 4.92
CA ALA A 152 4.82 -1.21 6.36
C ALA A 152 6.30 -0.98 6.68
N ARG A 153 7.18 -1.81 6.10
CA ARG A 153 8.64 -1.70 6.25
C ARG A 153 9.18 -0.40 5.67
N GLU A 154 8.83 -0.08 4.42
CA GLU A 154 9.35 1.12 3.74
C GLU A 154 8.93 2.40 4.47
N PHE A 155 7.67 2.47 4.91
CA PHE A 155 7.17 3.61 5.67
C PHE A 155 7.81 3.71 7.06
N ALA A 156 7.99 2.60 7.77
CA ALA A 156 8.66 2.61 9.08
C ALA A 156 10.13 3.06 8.98
N ARG A 157 10.81 2.75 7.87
CA ARG A 157 12.20 3.17 7.61
C ARG A 157 12.29 4.65 7.25
N GLU A 158 11.50 5.10 6.27
CA GLU A 158 11.63 6.46 5.73
C GLU A 158 10.26 7.04 5.31
N PRO A 159 9.45 7.52 6.27
CA PRO A 159 8.08 7.99 6.01
C PRO A 159 8.00 9.07 4.93
N ARG A 160 9.02 9.95 4.85
CA ARG A 160 9.07 11.08 3.90
C ARG A 160 9.15 10.65 2.44
N ARG A 161 9.65 9.44 2.15
CA ARG A 161 9.73 8.93 0.77
C ARG A 161 8.42 8.30 0.29
N VAL A 162 7.53 7.93 1.21
CA VAL A 162 6.26 7.30 0.87
C VAL A 162 5.20 8.39 0.65
N LYS A 163 4.82 8.57 -0.62
CA LYS A 163 3.74 9.49 -1.01
C LYS A 163 2.46 8.69 -1.28
N PRO A 164 1.40 8.81 -0.46
CA PRO A 164 0.18 8.00 -0.62
C PRO A 164 -0.43 8.11 -2.02
N ALA A 165 -0.42 9.30 -2.62
CA ALA A 165 -0.93 9.52 -3.98
C ALA A 165 -0.21 8.70 -5.06
N ARG A 166 1.06 8.33 -4.85
CA ARG A 166 1.84 7.51 -5.79
C ARG A 166 1.82 6.02 -5.45
N LEU A 167 1.37 5.65 -4.24
CA LEU A 167 1.36 4.24 -3.81
C LEU A 167 0.41 3.39 -4.66
N ARG A 168 -0.75 3.95 -5.08
CA ARG A 168 -1.73 3.22 -5.90
C ARG A 168 -1.11 2.62 -7.16
N LEU A 169 -0.26 3.37 -7.86
CA LEU A 169 0.41 2.89 -9.06
C LEU A 169 1.35 1.72 -8.73
N ILE A 170 2.13 1.84 -7.65
CA ILE A 170 3.06 0.81 -7.21
C ILE A 170 2.30 -0.46 -6.78
N CYS A 171 1.16 -0.31 -6.09
CA CYS A 171 0.29 -1.44 -5.73
C CYS A 171 -0.27 -2.15 -6.97
N LEU A 172 -0.84 -1.41 -7.93
CA LEU A 172 -1.35 -2.00 -9.17
C LEU A 172 -0.25 -2.74 -9.93
N TRP A 173 0.93 -2.13 -10.08
CA TRP A 173 2.07 -2.77 -10.72
C TRP A 173 2.54 -4.04 -9.98
N ALA A 174 2.55 -4.03 -8.64
CA ALA A 174 2.88 -5.21 -7.85
C ALA A 174 1.84 -6.32 -8.02
N TRP A 175 0.55 -5.98 -8.06
CA TRP A 175 -0.52 -6.94 -8.36
C TRP A 175 -0.34 -7.60 -9.73
N TYR A 176 -0.13 -6.80 -10.78
CA TYR A 176 0.14 -7.33 -12.12
C TYR A 176 1.42 -8.18 -12.17
N SER A 177 2.41 -7.91 -11.30
CA SER A 177 3.61 -8.75 -11.20
C SER A 177 3.31 -10.18 -10.75
N THR A 178 2.16 -10.45 -10.13
CA THR A 178 1.74 -11.78 -9.67
C THR A 178 0.67 -12.44 -10.54
N GLU A 179 0.22 -11.79 -11.62
CA GLU A 179 -0.93 -12.22 -12.43
C GLU A 179 -0.54 -12.57 -13.88
N PRO A 180 0.11 -13.73 -14.11
CA PRO A 180 0.71 -14.08 -15.40
C PRO A 180 -0.28 -14.26 -16.55
N ALA A 181 -1.58 -14.36 -16.27
CA ALA A 181 -2.62 -14.48 -17.28
C ALA A 181 -3.05 -13.14 -17.89
N THR A 182 -2.46 -12.03 -17.46
CA THR A 182 -2.90 -10.68 -17.84
C THR A 182 -1.90 -10.01 -18.77
N LEU A 183 -2.40 -9.21 -19.72
CA LEU A 183 -1.54 -8.36 -20.54
C LEU A 183 -0.67 -7.43 -19.68
N GLY A 184 -1.20 -6.93 -18.57
CA GLY A 184 -0.44 -6.05 -17.68
C GLY A 184 0.81 -6.73 -17.11
N HIS A 185 0.80 -8.05 -16.91
CA HIS A 185 1.98 -8.82 -16.52
C HIS A 185 3.00 -8.93 -17.65
N ASP A 186 2.56 -9.24 -18.87
CA ASP A 186 3.45 -9.36 -20.03
C ASP A 186 4.22 -8.07 -20.34
N LEU A 187 3.68 -6.92 -19.94
CA LEU A 187 4.29 -5.60 -20.10
C LEU A 187 5.30 -5.24 -19.00
N ILE A 188 5.51 -6.11 -18.01
CA ILE A 188 6.44 -5.86 -16.90
C ILE A 188 7.84 -6.38 -17.27
N GLU A 189 8.79 -5.46 -17.40
CA GLU A 189 10.20 -5.84 -17.60
C GLU A 189 10.83 -6.45 -16.35
N ARG A 190 10.51 -5.89 -15.18
CA ARG A 190 11.04 -6.33 -13.89
C ARG A 190 9.88 -6.54 -12.92
N PRO A 191 9.55 -7.79 -12.53
CA PRO A 191 8.50 -8.05 -11.55
C PRO A 191 8.82 -7.42 -10.19
N TRP A 192 7.77 -7.00 -9.47
CA TRP A 192 7.90 -6.55 -8.10
C TRP A 192 8.48 -7.65 -7.21
N THR A 193 9.38 -7.28 -6.30
CA THR A 193 9.87 -8.18 -5.24
C THR A 193 9.91 -7.49 -3.88
N PRO A 194 9.77 -8.24 -2.77
CA PRO A 194 9.83 -7.68 -1.42
C PRO A 194 11.16 -6.97 -1.08
N ASP A 195 12.25 -7.25 -1.79
CA ASP A 195 13.55 -6.64 -1.49
C ASP A 195 13.75 -5.26 -2.12
N MET A 196 12.83 -4.84 -3.00
CA MET A 196 12.93 -3.53 -3.64
C MET A 196 12.79 -2.38 -2.64
N ARG A 197 13.53 -1.30 -2.88
CA ARG A 197 13.36 -0.01 -2.19
C ARG A 197 12.25 0.79 -2.86
N ILE A 198 11.60 1.67 -2.10
CA ILE A 198 10.47 2.49 -2.58
C ILE A 198 10.76 3.27 -3.88
N ASP A 199 11.97 3.81 -4.06
CA ASP A 199 12.32 4.56 -5.28
C ASP A 199 12.49 3.66 -6.51
N ALA A 200 13.08 2.46 -6.32
CA ALA A 200 13.21 1.48 -7.40
C ALA A 200 11.84 0.94 -7.83
N ALA A 201 10.98 0.63 -6.85
CA ALA A 201 9.60 0.22 -7.11
C ALA A 201 8.80 1.32 -7.81
N ARG A 202 8.99 2.59 -7.41
CA ARG A 202 8.37 3.74 -8.09
C ARG A 202 8.81 3.87 -9.54
N SER A 203 10.12 3.80 -9.80
CA SER A 203 10.67 3.88 -11.16
C SER A 203 10.09 2.77 -12.04
N ALA A 204 10.17 1.52 -11.59
CA ALA A 204 9.66 0.38 -12.35
C ALA A 204 8.14 0.48 -12.63
N ALA A 205 7.36 0.97 -11.66
CA ALA A 205 5.93 1.19 -11.86
C ALA A 205 5.62 2.36 -12.83
N GLU A 206 6.44 3.41 -12.85
CA GLU A 206 6.34 4.52 -13.81
C GLU A 206 6.73 4.08 -15.24
N ASP A 207 7.76 3.25 -15.37
CA ASP A 207 8.17 2.64 -16.64
C ASP A 207 7.06 1.73 -17.20
N TRP A 208 6.53 0.83 -16.35
CA TRP A 208 5.39 -0.02 -16.70
C TRP A 208 4.17 0.78 -17.14
N ARG A 209 3.81 1.86 -16.42
CA ARG A 209 2.71 2.74 -16.83
C ARG A 209 2.95 3.37 -18.21
N THR A 210 4.21 3.70 -18.52
CA THR A 210 4.57 4.27 -19.82
C THR A 210 4.35 3.26 -20.94
N ILE A 211 4.75 2.01 -20.74
CA ILE A 211 4.49 0.91 -21.68
C ILE A 211 2.98 0.66 -21.83
N MET A 212 2.22 0.62 -20.74
CA MET A 212 0.76 0.50 -20.81
C MET A 212 0.12 1.62 -21.64
N ALA A 213 0.56 2.88 -21.46
CA ALA A 213 0.05 4.02 -22.20
C ALA A 213 0.40 3.94 -23.70
N LEU A 214 1.59 3.44 -24.04
CA LEU A 214 1.99 3.16 -25.41
C LEU A 214 1.07 2.13 -26.05
N HIS A 215 0.84 1.00 -25.37
CA HIS A 215 -0.10 -0.05 -25.82
C HIS A 215 -1.53 0.47 -26.00
N ALA A 216 -2.02 1.26 -25.05
CA ALA A 216 -3.36 1.84 -25.13
C ALA A 216 -3.49 2.85 -26.29
N SER A 217 -2.40 3.52 -26.68
CA SER A 217 -2.42 4.53 -27.75
C SER A 217 -2.34 3.89 -29.14
N LEU A 218 -1.48 2.89 -29.33
CA LEU A 218 -1.19 2.32 -30.65
C LEU A 218 -2.00 1.07 -30.98
N GLY A 219 -2.53 0.38 -29.97
CA GLY A 219 -3.16 -0.92 -30.17
C GLY A 219 -2.15 -1.99 -30.60
N ARG A 220 -2.64 -3.09 -31.19
CA ARG A 220 -1.80 -4.25 -31.55
C ARG A 220 -1.29 -4.24 -32.98
N GLN A 221 -1.90 -3.43 -33.83
CA GLN A 221 -1.57 -3.42 -35.26
C GLN A 221 -0.38 -2.50 -35.53
N PRO A 222 0.51 -2.87 -36.46
CA PRO A 222 1.55 -1.96 -36.92
C PRO A 222 0.96 -0.66 -37.49
N ILE A 223 1.72 0.43 -37.36
CA ILE A 223 1.43 1.73 -37.96
C ILE A 223 1.64 1.59 -39.47
N ALA A 224 0.55 1.46 -40.22
CA ALA A 224 0.61 1.22 -41.66
C ALA A 224 1.11 2.43 -42.47
N ASP A 225 0.83 3.66 -42.00
CA ASP A 225 1.09 4.91 -42.69
C ASP A 225 2.41 5.56 -42.25
N MET A 226 3.53 4.87 -42.49
CA MET A 226 4.85 5.45 -42.32
C MET A 226 5.12 6.53 -43.38
N TRP A 227 5.50 7.73 -42.94
CA TRP A 227 5.71 8.89 -43.84
C TRP A 227 6.97 8.78 -44.71
N LEU A 228 7.98 8.07 -44.20
CA LEU A 228 9.24 7.84 -44.89
C LEU A 228 9.42 6.34 -45.15
N ARG A 229 9.92 6.01 -46.33
CA ARG A 229 10.29 4.62 -46.66
C ARG A 229 11.62 4.27 -46.00
N PRO A 230 11.83 2.99 -45.62
CA PRO A 230 13.15 2.53 -45.20
C PRO A 230 14.17 2.78 -46.32
N GLY A 231 15.41 3.07 -45.93
CA GLY A 231 16.45 3.42 -46.89
C GLY A 231 17.83 3.46 -46.27
N ARG A 232 18.83 3.41 -47.15
CA ARG A 232 20.24 3.52 -46.79
C ARG A 232 20.82 4.79 -47.36
N VAL A 233 21.61 5.49 -46.56
CA VAL A 233 22.36 6.68 -46.98
C VAL A 233 23.76 6.57 -46.41
N ALA A 234 24.75 6.43 -47.28
CA ALA A 234 26.13 6.08 -46.91
C ALA A 234 26.17 4.83 -46.01
N ASP A 235 26.84 4.90 -44.87
CA ASP A 235 26.99 3.79 -43.92
C ASP A 235 25.84 3.71 -42.92
N TYR A 236 24.71 4.37 -43.17
CA TYR A 236 23.56 4.38 -42.28
C TYR A 236 22.34 3.70 -42.91
N GLU A 237 21.64 2.94 -42.09
CA GLU A 237 20.35 2.34 -42.39
C GLU A 237 19.26 2.97 -41.53
N PHE A 238 18.17 3.38 -42.18
CA PHE A 238 16.98 3.96 -41.54
C PHE A 238 15.82 2.97 -41.64
N LEU A 239 15.31 2.56 -40.48
CA LEU A 239 14.21 1.60 -40.38
C LEU A 239 13.01 2.22 -39.64
N PRO A 240 11.78 2.08 -40.15
CA PRO A 240 10.59 2.55 -39.46
C PRO A 240 10.38 1.78 -38.14
N LEU A 241 10.02 2.50 -37.09
CA LEU A 241 9.57 1.90 -35.83
C LEU A 241 8.05 1.90 -35.85
N ASP A 242 7.49 0.94 -36.57
CA ASP A 242 6.07 0.84 -36.89
C ASP A 242 5.25 0.04 -35.87
N SER A 243 5.90 -0.61 -34.90
CA SER A 243 5.24 -1.46 -33.91
C SER A 243 5.72 -1.13 -32.50
N ILE A 244 4.93 -1.51 -31.51
CA ILE A 244 5.30 -1.32 -30.10
C ILE A 244 6.59 -2.05 -29.77
N ALA A 245 6.77 -3.28 -30.27
CA ALA A 245 8.00 -4.05 -30.06
C ALA A 245 9.23 -3.28 -30.60
N ALA A 246 9.18 -2.80 -31.85
CA ALA A 246 10.28 -2.03 -32.43
C ALA A 246 10.59 -0.75 -31.64
N ILE A 247 9.54 -0.05 -31.18
CA ILE A 247 9.68 1.17 -30.36
C ILE A 247 10.34 0.85 -29.01
N THR A 248 9.90 -0.19 -28.33
CA THR A 248 10.40 -0.56 -27.01
C THR A 248 11.81 -1.13 -27.06
N ASP A 249 12.11 -1.96 -28.06
CA ASP A 249 13.45 -2.51 -28.28
C ASP A 249 14.46 -1.39 -28.57
N GLU A 250 14.10 -0.44 -29.44
CA GLU A 250 14.94 0.72 -29.72
C GLU A 250 15.13 1.59 -28.48
N ALA A 251 14.05 1.87 -27.75
CA ALA A 251 14.10 2.67 -26.53
C ALA A 251 15.10 2.08 -25.51
N LYS A 252 15.07 0.75 -25.39
CA LYS A 252 15.97 -0.02 -24.52
C LYS A 252 17.41 0.00 -25.03
N ALA A 253 17.62 -0.27 -26.32
CA ALA A 253 18.95 -0.30 -26.93
C ALA A 253 19.66 1.06 -26.81
N MET A 254 18.93 2.15 -27.02
CA MET A 254 19.47 3.50 -26.95
C MET A 254 19.41 4.14 -25.55
N ARG A 255 18.70 3.53 -24.59
CA ARG A 255 18.37 4.11 -23.28
C ARG A 255 17.72 5.49 -23.39
N ASN A 256 16.66 5.59 -24.19
CA ASN A 256 15.96 6.85 -24.46
C ASN A 256 14.46 6.80 -24.05
N CYS A 257 13.73 7.90 -24.24
CA CYS A 257 12.34 8.06 -23.82
C CYS A 257 11.30 7.71 -24.90
N LEU A 258 11.66 6.92 -25.91
CA LEU A 258 10.80 6.73 -27.08
C LEU A 258 9.42 6.11 -26.74
N ASN A 259 9.34 5.31 -25.68
CA ASN A 259 8.09 4.74 -25.18
C ASN A 259 7.02 5.80 -24.83
N THR A 260 7.42 7.06 -24.60
CA THR A 260 6.49 8.17 -24.29
C THR A 260 5.77 8.74 -25.52
N TYR A 261 6.20 8.41 -26.74
CA TYR A 261 5.68 8.98 -27.98
C TYR A 261 4.34 8.39 -28.43
N GLY A 262 3.78 7.42 -27.72
CA GLY A 262 2.57 6.68 -28.13
C GLY A 262 1.42 7.58 -28.57
N GLN A 263 1.11 8.65 -27.84
CA GLN A 263 0.05 9.59 -28.23
C GLN A 263 0.37 10.37 -29.51
N ASN A 264 1.62 10.82 -29.70
CA ASN A 264 2.01 11.55 -30.90
C ASN A 264 1.96 10.65 -32.14
N LEU A 265 2.37 9.39 -31.98
CA LEU A 265 2.29 8.38 -33.01
C LEU A 265 0.83 8.06 -33.38
N ALA A 266 -0.04 7.83 -32.38
CA ALA A 266 -1.45 7.51 -32.56
C ALA A 266 -2.26 8.64 -33.24
N HIS A 267 -1.93 9.90 -32.96
CA HIS A 267 -2.62 11.07 -33.53
C HIS A 267 -1.93 11.61 -34.80
N ASN A 268 -1.06 10.82 -35.43
CA ASN A 268 -0.36 11.19 -36.66
C ASN A 268 0.40 12.52 -36.55
N ARG A 269 0.94 12.82 -35.38
CA ARG A 269 1.78 14.01 -35.13
C ARG A 269 3.26 13.73 -35.37
N SER A 270 3.66 12.46 -35.36
CA SER A 270 5.03 12.04 -35.59
C SER A 270 5.09 10.63 -36.18
N ARG A 271 6.19 10.33 -36.89
CA ARG A 271 6.62 8.98 -37.25
C ARG A 271 8.09 8.85 -36.90
N VAL A 272 8.48 7.72 -36.34
CA VAL A 272 9.83 7.53 -35.81
C VAL A 272 10.56 6.50 -36.66
N LEU A 273 11.85 6.77 -36.90
CA LEU A 273 12.77 5.84 -37.52
C LEU A 273 13.98 5.68 -36.60
N THR A 274 14.54 4.47 -36.54
CA THR A 274 15.88 4.26 -35.99
C THR A 274 16.94 4.55 -37.05
N ARG A 275 18.15 4.93 -36.60
CA ARG A 275 19.33 5.09 -37.44
C ARG A 275 20.45 4.21 -36.92
N MET A 276 20.74 3.12 -37.63
CA MET A 276 21.86 2.22 -37.33
C MET A 276 23.03 2.47 -38.28
N ARG A 277 24.27 2.36 -37.78
CA ARG A 277 25.48 2.42 -38.59
C ARG A 277 25.87 1.00 -39.02
N ILE A 278 26.05 0.79 -40.32
CA ILE A 278 26.50 -0.48 -40.90
C ILE A 278 28.00 -0.62 -40.60
N ILE A 279 28.37 -1.59 -39.77
CA ILE A 279 29.78 -1.94 -39.53
C ILE A 279 30.09 -3.17 -40.38
N SER A 280 30.75 -2.96 -41.52
CA SER A 280 31.26 -4.04 -42.37
C SER A 280 32.55 -4.63 -41.75
N LEU A 281 32.42 -5.76 -41.04
CA LEU A 281 33.57 -6.58 -40.64
C LEU A 281 34.05 -7.36 -41.86
N SER A 282 35.00 -6.79 -42.61
CA SER A 282 35.70 -7.51 -43.67
C SER A 282 36.67 -8.51 -43.02
N TRP A 283 36.26 -9.78 -42.91
CA TRP A 283 37.20 -10.89 -42.71
C TRP A 283 38.00 -11.04 -44.01
N LYS A 284 39.24 -10.56 -44.01
CA LYS A 284 40.20 -10.92 -45.06
C LYS A 284 40.61 -12.38 -44.81
N LEU A 285 40.20 -13.27 -45.71
CA LEU A 285 40.81 -14.58 -45.91
C LEU A 285 42.26 -14.41 -46.40
#